data_AF-A0A176Z2U3-F1
#
_entry.id   AF-A0A176Z2U3-F1
#
_cell.length_a   1.000
_cell.length_b   1.000
_cell.length_c   1.000
_cell.angle_alpha   90.00
_cell.angle_beta   90.00
_cell.angle_gamma   90.00
#
_symmetry.space_group_name_H-M   'P 1'
#
loop_
_entity.id
_entity.type
_entity.pdbx_description
1 polymer ?
#
loop_
_entity_poly.entity_id
_entity_poly.type
_entity_poly.pdbx_seq_one_letter_code
_entity_poly.pdbx_strand_id
1 'polypeptide(L)'
;MNGPMSRHHAARVEAAITSGQAARSALVASWRRSSRLHHLDPAGRNLPLRLSEAELREARERIAPLLAAAQGAMDRLYQAVGAAGCCVLLADGEGVPVDRRGTPADDATFQSWGLWTGALWSEEHEGTNGIGTCLVEQRPLTIDRDQHFFTRNTLLSCTAVPIYDHDGMLAGVLDVSSCRADRTDAFSSLIALAAGEAAKRIEADLFRRAFAHARIVLTPASDGQCSGLVAVDADDLVIGATRSARVGLGIAPGRPLQPVPAADLLGGDAAHDHLAGGQRAVLQRALLRAGGNVSAAAKALGVSRATLHRKLKRFELKH
;
A
#
# COMPACT_ATOMS: atom_id res chain seq x y z
N MET A 1 -2.32 8.31 -40.24
CA MET A 1 -1.98 7.12 -41.05
C MET A 1 -1.02 6.28 -40.22
N ASN A 2 -1.42 5.10 -39.73
CA ASN A 2 -0.52 4.12 -39.09
C ASN A 2 -0.99 2.71 -39.49
N GLY A 3 -0.15 2.01 -40.24
CA GLY A 3 -0.45 0.74 -40.91
C GLY A 3 -0.10 -0.53 -40.08
N PRO A 4 0.52 -1.55 -40.70
CA PRO A 4 0.50 -2.98 -40.35
C PRO A 4 0.89 -3.38 -38.91
N MET A 5 1.59 -2.54 -38.15
CA MET A 5 2.00 -2.81 -36.76
C MET A 5 0.80 -3.00 -35.82
N SER A 6 -0.31 -2.29 -36.03
CA SER A 6 -1.50 -2.41 -35.17
C SER A 6 -2.22 -3.76 -35.32
N ARG A 7 -2.20 -4.37 -36.51
CA ARG A 7 -2.75 -5.73 -36.71
C ARG A 7 -1.83 -6.80 -36.14
N HIS A 8 -0.52 -6.53 -36.10
CA HIS A 8 0.48 -7.48 -35.64
C HIS A 8 0.41 -7.73 -34.12
N HIS A 9 0.08 -6.71 -33.32
CA HIS A 9 -0.09 -6.87 -31.87
C HIS A 9 -1.35 -7.68 -31.51
N ALA A 10 -2.52 -7.29 -32.03
CA ALA A 10 -3.77 -8.01 -31.78
C ALA A 10 -3.68 -9.49 -32.17
N ALA A 11 -3.09 -9.79 -33.34
CA ALA A 11 -2.85 -11.17 -33.78
C ALA A 11 -1.93 -11.94 -32.82
N ARG A 12 -0.92 -11.28 -32.26
CA ARG A 12 0.00 -11.89 -31.29
C ARG A 12 -0.69 -12.22 -29.98
N VAL A 13 -1.55 -11.34 -29.47
CA VAL A 13 -2.36 -11.60 -28.27
C VAL A 13 -3.24 -12.83 -28.49
N GLU A 14 -3.97 -12.88 -29.60
CA GLU A 14 -4.84 -14.02 -29.95
C GLU A 14 -4.06 -15.34 -30.13
N ALA A 15 -2.90 -15.29 -30.78
CA ALA A 15 -2.03 -16.44 -30.93
C ALA A 15 -1.53 -16.96 -29.57
N ALA A 16 -1.10 -16.06 -28.68
CA ALA A 16 -0.66 -16.43 -27.33
C ALA A 16 -1.79 -17.07 -26.51
N ILE A 17 -3.00 -16.51 -26.56
CA ILE A 17 -4.19 -17.07 -25.89
C ILE A 17 -4.49 -18.47 -26.42
N THR A 18 -4.47 -18.66 -27.74
CA THR A 18 -4.82 -19.94 -28.39
C THR A 18 -3.76 -21.02 -28.15
N SER A 19 -2.49 -20.63 -28.03
CA SER A 19 -1.36 -21.57 -27.82
C SER A 19 -1.34 -22.26 -26.44
N GLY A 20 -2.28 -21.95 -25.53
CA GLY A 20 -2.38 -22.59 -24.22
C GLY A 20 -1.33 -22.14 -23.20
N GLN A 21 -0.55 -21.09 -23.50
CA GLN A 21 0.51 -20.57 -22.62
C GLN A 21 -0.01 -19.93 -21.31
N ALA A 22 -1.32 -19.70 -21.18
CA ALA A 22 -1.94 -19.11 -20.00
C ALA A 22 -1.61 -19.84 -18.69
N ALA A 23 -1.38 -21.16 -18.72
CA ALA A 23 -1.02 -21.94 -17.53
C ALA A 23 0.41 -21.67 -17.02
N ARG A 24 1.27 -21.05 -17.84
CA ARG A 24 2.70 -20.83 -17.55
C ARG A 24 3.09 -19.36 -17.49
N SER A 25 2.18 -18.45 -17.84
CA SER A 25 2.44 -17.02 -17.88
C SER A 25 1.25 -16.24 -17.32
N ALA A 26 1.48 -15.52 -16.22
CA ALA A 26 0.48 -14.64 -15.62
C ALA A 26 0.00 -13.57 -16.62
N LEU A 27 0.88 -13.11 -17.51
CA LEU A 27 0.53 -12.17 -18.57
C LEU A 27 -0.49 -12.78 -19.54
N VAL A 28 -0.22 -13.99 -20.06
CA VAL A 28 -1.13 -14.67 -20.98
C VAL A 28 -2.42 -15.08 -20.27
N ALA A 29 -2.38 -15.39 -18.98
CA ALA A 29 -3.58 -15.60 -18.17
C ALA A 29 -4.46 -14.34 -18.13
N SER A 30 -3.88 -13.16 -17.89
CA SER A 30 -4.58 -11.87 -17.93
C SER A 30 -5.13 -11.55 -19.32
N TRP A 31 -4.36 -11.78 -20.40
CA TRP A 31 -4.87 -11.63 -21.77
C TRP A 31 -6.06 -12.57 -22.05
N ARG A 32 -5.97 -13.81 -21.58
CA ARG A 32 -7.06 -14.78 -21.75
C ARG A 32 -8.30 -14.36 -20.97
N ARG A 33 -8.18 -13.83 -19.74
CA ARG A 33 -9.32 -13.27 -18.99
C ARG A 33 -9.93 -12.09 -19.74
N SER A 34 -9.10 -11.13 -20.17
CA SER A 34 -9.53 -9.96 -20.96
C SER A 34 -10.34 -10.35 -22.19
N SER A 35 -9.88 -11.34 -22.96
CA SER A 35 -10.57 -11.80 -24.19
C SER A 35 -11.78 -12.71 -23.90
N ARG A 36 -11.62 -13.72 -23.04
CA ARG A 36 -12.62 -14.80 -22.90
C ARG A 36 -13.67 -14.53 -21.83
N LEU A 37 -13.30 -13.87 -20.74
CA LEU A 37 -14.20 -13.54 -19.64
C LEU A 37 -14.87 -12.18 -19.87
N HIS A 38 -14.10 -11.19 -20.32
CA HIS A 38 -14.58 -9.81 -20.50
C HIS A 38 -14.93 -9.46 -21.95
N HIS A 39 -14.75 -10.40 -22.88
CA HIS A 39 -15.15 -10.25 -24.29
C HIS A 39 -14.52 -9.04 -25.01
N LEU A 40 -13.30 -8.66 -24.59
CA LEU A 40 -12.57 -7.55 -25.19
C LEU A 40 -11.84 -8.00 -26.46
N ASP A 41 -11.84 -7.13 -27.48
CA ASP A 41 -11.05 -7.28 -28.71
C ASP A 41 -9.75 -6.48 -28.60
N PRO A 42 -8.54 -7.09 -28.66
CA PRO A 42 -7.27 -6.35 -28.56
C PRO A 42 -7.05 -5.30 -29.66
N ALA A 43 -7.82 -5.34 -30.77
CA ALA A 43 -7.84 -4.32 -31.81
C ALA A 43 -8.81 -3.15 -31.53
N GLY A 44 -9.60 -3.23 -30.45
CA GLY A 44 -10.56 -2.21 -30.02
C GLY A 44 -9.92 -0.83 -29.83
N ARG A 45 -10.67 0.21 -30.23
CA ARG A 45 -10.19 1.60 -30.29
C ARG A 45 -10.95 2.58 -29.42
N ASN A 46 -11.97 2.12 -28.71
CA ASN A 46 -12.73 2.97 -27.80
C ASN A 46 -11.79 3.47 -26.70
N LEU A 47 -11.93 4.74 -26.33
CA LEU A 47 -11.23 5.27 -25.16
C LEU A 47 -11.84 4.68 -23.87
N PRO A 48 -11.07 4.68 -22.76
CA PRO A 48 -11.60 4.26 -21.47
C PRO A 48 -12.89 5.00 -21.12
N LEU A 49 -13.82 4.28 -20.51
CA LEU A 49 -15.03 4.87 -19.95
C LEU A 49 -14.64 5.93 -18.91
N ARG A 50 -15.28 7.08 -18.95
CA ARG A 50 -15.03 8.18 -18.01
C ARG A 50 -16.25 8.39 -17.13
N LEU A 51 -16.01 8.42 -15.83
CA LEU A 51 -16.98 8.84 -14.84
C LEU A 51 -17.38 10.29 -15.05
N SER A 52 -18.63 10.59 -14.72
CA SER A 52 -19.08 11.95 -14.48
C SER A 52 -18.36 12.58 -13.28
N GLU A 53 -18.43 13.89 -13.15
CA GLU A 53 -17.84 14.61 -12.02
C GLU A 53 -18.45 14.17 -10.68
N ALA A 54 -19.75 13.87 -10.64
CA ALA A 54 -20.44 13.40 -9.44
C ALA A 54 -19.91 12.01 -9.03
N GLU A 55 -19.81 11.07 -9.97
CA GLU A 55 -19.27 9.73 -9.71
C GLU A 55 -17.79 9.77 -9.30
N LEU A 56 -16.98 10.65 -9.91
CA LEU A 56 -15.58 10.84 -9.49
C LEU A 56 -15.46 11.42 -8.09
N ARG A 57 -16.36 12.34 -7.70
CA ARG A 57 -16.42 12.86 -6.34
C ARG A 57 -16.78 11.74 -5.35
N GLU A 58 -17.77 10.93 -5.65
CA GLU A 58 -18.14 9.77 -4.83
C GLU A 58 -16.98 8.77 -4.70
N ALA A 59 -16.27 8.50 -5.80
CA ALA A 59 -15.06 7.66 -5.78
C ALA A 59 -13.99 8.22 -4.84
N ARG A 60 -13.74 9.53 -4.87
CA ARG A 60 -12.81 10.21 -3.95
C ARG A 60 -13.26 10.13 -2.50
N GLU A 61 -14.55 10.28 -2.24
CA GLU A 61 -15.12 10.21 -0.88
C GLU A 61 -14.95 8.80 -0.29
N ARG A 62 -15.21 7.74 -1.08
CA ARG A 62 -15.03 6.34 -0.64
C ARG A 62 -13.62 6.04 -0.14
N ILE A 63 -12.59 6.65 -0.74
CA ILE A 63 -11.19 6.42 -0.39
C ILE A 63 -10.50 7.66 0.22
N ALA A 64 -11.28 8.57 0.82
CA ALA A 64 -10.76 9.80 1.41
C ALA A 64 -9.62 9.59 2.44
N PRO A 65 -9.67 8.57 3.34
CA PRO A 65 -8.55 8.29 4.25
C PRO A 65 -7.25 7.91 3.53
N LEU A 66 -7.36 7.12 2.46
CA LEU A 66 -6.22 6.73 1.63
C LEU A 66 -5.65 7.93 0.88
N LEU A 67 -6.51 8.76 0.26
CA LEU A 67 -6.10 9.99 -0.41
C LEU A 67 -5.28 10.91 0.52
N ALA A 68 -5.77 11.10 1.74
CA ALA A 68 -5.10 11.93 2.76
C ALA A 68 -3.75 11.35 3.19
N ALA A 69 -3.65 10.03 3.32
CA ALA A 69 -2.40 9.34 3.65
C ALA A 69 -1.38 9.34 2.49
N ALA A 70 -1.87 9.39 1.25
CA ALA A 70 -1.04 9.20 0.06
C ALA A 70 -0.27 10.45 -0.39
N GLN A 71 -0.80 11.65 -0.12
CA GLN A 71 -0.28 12.92 -0.68
C GLN A 71 1.25 13.04 -0.61
N GLY A 72 1.82 12.96 0.59
CA GLY A 72 3.25 13.18 0.79
C GLY A 72 4.15 12.05 0.27
N ALA A 73 3.62 10.85 0.04
CA ALA A 73 4.36 9.77 -0.61
C ALA A 73 4.31 9.89 -2.13
N MET A 74 3.15 10.25 -2.69
CA MET A 74 2.99 10.52 -4.12
C MET A 74 3.85 11.69 -4.58
N ASP A 75 3.89 12.79 -3.82
CA ASP A 75 4.71 13.96 -4.15
C ASP A 75 6.20 13.60 -4.23
N ARG A 76 6.71 12.83 -3.26
CA ARG A 76 8.10 12.38 -3.23
C ARG A 76 8.42 11.38 -4.33
N LEU A 77 7.50 10.47 -4.62
CA LEU A 77 7.66 9.54 -5.74
C LEU A 77 7.74 10.31 -7.05
N TYR A 78 6.84 11.27 -7.27
CA TYR A 78 6.84 12.12 -8.45
C TYR A 78 8.13 12.95 -8.56
N GLN A 79 8.66 13.47 -7.45
CA GLN A 79 9.97 14.14 -7.47
C GLN A 79 11.10 13.24 -7.97
N ALA A 80 11.04 11.93 -7.69
CA ALA A 80 12.04 10.96 -8.14
C ALA A 80 11.88 10.57 -9.63
N VAL A 81 10.65 10.46 -10.14
CA VAL A 81 10.39 9.89 -11.48
C VAL A 81 9.88 10.91 -12.52
N GLY A 82 9.43 12.09 -12.10
CA GLY A 82 8.74 13.07 -12.95
C GLY A 82 9.63 13.66 -14.04
N ALA A 83 10.90 13.94 -13.75
CA ALA A 83 11.86 14.44 -14.74
C ALA A 83 12.09 13.45 -15.90
N ALA A 84 11.85 12.17 -15.65
CA ALA A 84 11.91 11.11 -16.65
C ALA A 84 10.61 10.92 -17.44
N GLY A 85 9.65 11.86 -17.35
CA GLY A 85 8.39 11.81 -18.11
C GLY A 85 7.43 10.73 -17.60
N CYS A 86 7.47 10.46 -16.31
CA CYS A 86 6.50 9.60 -15.64
C CYS A 86 5.41 10.44 -14.97
N CYS A 87 4.19 9.91 -14.95
CA CYS A 87 3.13 10.37 -14.06
C CYS A 87 2.89 9.33 -12.97
N VAL A 88 2.41 9.80 -11.82
CA VAL A 88 2.05 8.97 -10.68
C VAL A 88 0.54 9.10 -10.48
N LEU A 89 -0.17 7.98 -10.42
CA LEU A 89 -1.61 7.94 -10.20
C LEU A 89 -1.93 7.11 -8.97
N LEU A 90 -2.98 7.51 -8.26
CA LEU A 90 -3.61 6.70 -7.23
C LEU A 90 -5.01 6.33 -7.69
N ALA A 91 -5.26 5.03 -7.83
CA ALA A 91 -6.54 4.47 -8.22
C ALA A 91 -7.25 3.80 -7.06
N ASP A 92 -8.59 3.87 -7.06
CA ASP A 92 -9.44 3.17 -6.10
C ASP A 92 -9.55 1.65 -6.40
N GLY A 93 -10.33 0.93 -5.59
CA GLY A 93 -10.56 -0.50 -5.73
C GLY A 93 -11.30 -0.93 -7.01
N GLU A 94 -11.95 0.01 -7.70
CA GLU A 94 -12.63 -0.22 -8.98
C GLU A 94 -11.73 0.08 -10.19
N GLY A 95 -10.49 0.51 -9.95
CA GLY A 95 -9.52 0.83 -10.99
C GLY A 95 -9.72 2.22 -11.59
N VAL A 96 -10.31 3.15 -10.85
CA VAL A 96 -10.46 4.54 -11.27
C VAL A 96 -9.35 5.38 -10.65
N PRO A 97 -8.44 6.00 -11.43
CA PRO A 97 -7.53 7.01 -10.91
C PRO A 97 -8.32 8.18 -10.32
N VAL A 98 -8.07 8.49 -9.06
CA VAL A 98 -8.76 9.58 -8.34
C VAL A 98 -7.84 10.77 -8.07
N ASP A 99 -6.52 10.54 -8.03
CA ASP A 99 -5.48 11.55 -7.84
C ASP A 99 -4.28 11.28 -8.75
N ARG A 100 -3.57 12.35 -9.12
CA ARG A 100 -2.48 12.31 -10.11
C ARG A 100 -1.40 13.34 -9.81
N ARG A 101 -0.16 13.01 -10.14
CA ARG A 101 0.98 13.93 -10.31
C ARG A 101 1.58 13.72 -11.69
N GLY A 102 1.81 14.80 -12.43
CA GLY A 102 2.33 14.75 -13.79
C GLY A 102 2.82 16.11 -14.24
N THR A 103 3.63 16.11 -15.31
CA THR A 103 4.16 17.33 -15.91
C THR A 103 3.14 17.88 -16.91
N PRO A 104 2.80 19.19 -16.89
CA PRO A 104 1.85 19.78 -17.85
C PRO A 104 2.18 19.54 -19.32
N ALA A 105 3.47 19.44 -19.66
CA ALA A 105 3.93 19.15 -21.03
C ALA A 105 3.48 17.78 -21.55
N ASP A 106 3.25 16.81 -20.65
CA ASP A 106 2.83 15.44 -21.00
C ASP A 106 1.31 15.25 -20.87
N ASP A 107 0.58 16.24 -20.35
CA ASP A 107 -0.85 16.11 -20.03
C ASP A 107 -1.71 15.81 -21.26
N ALA A 108 -1.45 16.49 -22.38
CA ALA A 108 -2.18 16.24 -23.62
C ALA A 108 -2.02 14.78 -24.10
N THR A 109 -0.82 14.22 -23.95
CA THR A 109 -0.52 12.83 -24.29
C THR A 109 -1.31 11.88 -23.39
N PHE A 110 -1.19 12.02 -22.07
CA PHE A 110 -1.91 11.16 -21.12
C PHE A 110 -3.44 11.28 -21.22
N GLN A 111 -3.97 12.48 -21.48
CA GLN A 111 -5.40 12.68 -21.74
C GLN A 111 -5.86 11.95 -23.00
N SER A 112 -5.07 12.03 -24.08
CA SER A 112 -5.38 11.35 -25.35
C SER A 112 -5.36 9.82 -25.23
N TRP A 113 -4.58 9.30 -24.29
CA TRP A 113 -4.53 7.87 -23.95
C TRP A 113 -5.60 7.45 -22.95
N GLY A 114 -6.34 8.40 -22.38
CA GLY A 114 -7.35 8.12 -21.37
C GLY A 114 -6.79 7.81 -19.97
N LEU A 115 -5.47 7.92 -19.77
CA LEU A 115 -4.86 7.73 -18.45
C LEU A 115 -4.95 9.02 -17.64
N TRP A 116 -6.14 9.25 -17.10
CA TRP A 116 -6.51 10.48 -16.41
C TRP A 116 -7.46 10.18 -15.25
N THR A 117 -7.61 11.14 -14.33
CA THR A 117 -8.56 10.99 -13.23
C THR A 117 -9.98 10.80 -13.74
N GLY A 118 -10.71 9.83 -13.17
CA GLY A 118 -12.08 9.48 -13.54
C GLY A 118 -12.19 8.51 -14.73
N ALA A 119 -11.10 8.10 -15.36
CA ALA A 119 -11.14 7.04 -16.37
C ALA A 119 -11.14 5.65 -15.71
N LEU A 120 -11.96 4.72 -16.17
CA LEU A 120 -12.04 3.37 -15.63
C LEU A 120 -10.98 2.47 -16.28
N TRP A 121 -10.03 1.99 -15.48
CA TRP A 121 -8.89 1.16 -15.90
C TRP A 121 -8.92 -0.26 -15.32
N SER A 122 -10.08 -0.75 -14.87
CA SER A 122 -10.22 -2.16 -14.46
C SER A 122 -9.87 -3.12 -15.60
N GLU A 123 -9.40 -4.33 -15.27
CA GLU A 123 -9.05 -5.35 -16.28
C GLU A 123 -10.28 -5.75 -17.13
N GLU A 124 -11.48 -5.62 -16.56
CA GLU A 124 -12.74 -5.86 -17.25
C GLU A 124 -13.00 -4.89 -18.41
N HIS A 125 -12.56 -3.63 -18.28
CA HIS A 125 -12.87 -2.59 -19.27
C HIS A 125 -11.67 -2.28 -20.18
N GLU A 126 -10.46 -2.25 -19.61
CA GLU A 126 -9.23 -1.88 -20.32
C GLU A 126 -8.30 -3.09 -20.59
N GLY A 127 -8.76 -4.31 -20.29
CA GLY A 127 -7.97 -5.53 -20.44
C GLY A 127 -6.71 -5.49 -19.57
N THR A 128 -5.71 -6.30 -19.92
CA THR A 128 -4.40 -6.28 -19.26
C THR A 128 -3.76 -4.88 -19.33
N ASN A 129 -3.63 -4.26 -18.16
CA ASN A 129 -3.04 -2.94 -17.94
C ASN A 129 -2.48 -2.87 -16.51
N GLY A 130 -1.70 -1.82 -16.20
CA GLY A 130 -1.06 -1.69 -14.87
C GLY A 130 -2.06 -1.73 -13.71
N ILE A 131 -3.04 -0.82 -13.70
CA ILE A 131 -4.00 -0.63 -12.61
C ILE A 131 -4.90 -1.85 -12.44
N GLY A 132 -5.63 -2.21 -13.51
CA GLY A 132 -6.63 -3.27 -13.47
C GLY A 132 -6.03 -4.63 -13.17
N THR A 133 -4.91 -4.98 -13.80
CA THR A 133 -4.25 -6.26 -13.55
C THR A 133 -3.64 -6.31 -12.15
N CYS A 134 -3.16 -5.17 -11.61
CA CYS A 134 -2.67 -5.11 -10.24
C CYS A 134 -3.80 -5.36 -9.22
N LEU A 135 -5.02 -4.87 -9.47
CA LEU A 135 -6.18 -5.15 -8.62
C LEU A 135 -6.52 -6.65 -8.62
N VAL A 136 -6.50 -7.29 -9.79
CA VAL A 136 -6.80 -8.73 -9.94
C VAL A 136 -5.72 -9.59 -9.30
N GLU A 137 -4.44 -9.28 -9.56
CA GLU A 137 -3.31 -10.11 -9.13
C GLU A 137 -2.87 -9.81 -7.68
N GLN A 138 -3.29 -8.69 -7.11
CA GLN A 138 -2.95 -8.22 -5.75
C GLN A 138 -1.45 -8.29 -5.44
N ARG A 139 -0.61 -7.96 -6.42
CA ARG A 139 0.85 -7.96 -6.30
C ARG A 139 1.47 -6.84 -7.15
N PRO A 140 2.65 -6.33 -6.76
CA PRO A 140 3.41 -5.43 -7.60
C PRO A 140 3.70 -6.07 -8.96
N LEU A 141 3.50 -5.31 -10.03
CA LEU A 141 3.74 -5.77 -11.39
C LEU A 141 4.14 -4.61 -12.31
N THR A 142 4.66 -4.96 -13.49
CA THR A 142 4.90 -4.02 -14.58
C THR A 142 4.28 -4.60 -15.84
N ILE A 143 3.47 -3.80 -16.53
CA ILE A 143 2.96 -4.08 -17.86
C ILE A 143 3.70 -3.13 -18.81
N ASP A 144 4.62 -3.68 -19.57
CA ASP A 144 5.44 -2.91 -20.50
C ASP A 144 4.90 -2.99 -21.93
N ARG A 145 4.56 -1.84 -22.51
CA ARG A 145 4.24 -1.67 -23.93
C ARG A 145 3.26 -2.72 -24.46
N ASP A 146 3.78 -3.64 -25.25
CA ASP A 146 3.11 -4.67 -25.99
C ASP A 146 2.65 -5.82 -25.08
N GLN A 147 2.90 -5.72 -23.77
CA GLN A 147 2.22 -6.51 -22.74
C GLN A 147 0.80 -5.99 -22.45
N HIS A 148 0.48 -4.74 -22.78
CA HIS A 148 -0.90 -4.25 -22.70
C HIS A 148 -1.80 -5.05 -23.64
N PHE A 149 -3.03 -5.33 -23.19
CA PHE A 149 -3.98 -6.08 -24.00
C PHE A 149 -4.36 -5.31 -25.27
N PHE A 150 -4.80 -4.06 -25.11
CA PHE A 150 -5.20 -3.23 -26.24
C PHE A 150 -4.01 -2.66 -26.99
N THR A 151 -4.08 -2.72 -28.32
CA THR A 151 -3.07 -2.15 -29.22
C THR A 151 -2.83 -0.65 -28.99
N ARG A 152 -3.89 0.09 -28.67
CA ARG A 152 -3.81 1.55 -28.42
C ARG A 152 -2.96 1.90 -27.19
N ASN A 153 -2.82 0.97 -26.25
CA ASN A 153 -2.08 1.16 -24.99
C ASN A 153 -0.61 0.69 -25.11
N THR A 154 -0.17 0.22 -26.29
CA THR A 154 1.19 -0.35 -26.44
C THR A 154 2.34 0.67 -26.36
N LEU A 155 2.00 1.96 -26.30
CA LEU A 155 2.96 3.04 -26.05
C LEU A 155 3.12 3.36 -24.56
N LEU A 156 2.29 2.77 -23.70
CA LEU A 156 2.38 2.91 -22.24
C LEU A 156 3.31 1.86 -21.67
N SER A 157 3.98 2.25 -20.59
CA SER A 157 4.58 1.31 -19.67
C SER A 157 4.18 1.67 -18.26
N CYS A 158 3.56 0.73 -17.55
CA CYS A 158 2.92 0.96 -16.26
C CYS A 158 3.56 0.06 -15.22
N THR A 159 3.95 0.63 -14.08
CA THR A 159 4.36 -0.10 -12.89
C THR A 159 3.36 0.19 -11.79
N ALA A 160 2.66 -0.86 -11.38
CA ALA A 160 1.56 -0.75 -10.43
C ALA A 160 1.86 -1.55 -9.16
N VAL A 161 1.48 -0.99 -8.02
CA VAL A 161 1.70 -1.56 -6.69
C VAL A 161 0.40 -1.47 -5.90
N PRO A 162 -0.10 -2.60 -5.34
CA PRO A 162 -1.30 -2.58 -4.51
C PRO A 162 -0.99 -1.87 -3.19
N ILE A 163 -1.97 -1.14 -2.67
CA ILE A 163 -1.93 -0.53 -1.34
C ILE A 163 -2.98 -1.20 -0.47
N TYR A 164 -2.58 -1.57 0.74
CA TYR A 164 -3.48 -2.19 1.72
C TYR A 164 -3.82 -1.27 2.89
N ASP A 165 -5.04 -1.39 3.41
CA ASP A 165 -5.48 -0.65 4.59
C ASP A 165 -4.98 -1.27 5.90
N HIS A 166 -5.44 -0.70 7.02
CA HIS A 166 -5.10 -1.15 8.36
C HIS A 166 -5.64 -2.54 8.73
N ASP A 167 -6.63 -3.05 7.99
CA ASP A 167 -7.19 -4.39 8.14
C ASP A 167 -6.52 -5.41 7.20
N GLY A 168 -5.58 -4.94 6.37
CA GLY A 168 -4.85 -5.73 5.39
C GLY A 168 -5.67 -5.99 4.11
N MET A 169 -6.77 -5.28 3.92
CA MET A 169 -7.62 -5.32 2.74
C MET A 169 -7.10 -4.38 1.67
N LEU A 170 -7.36 -4.69 0.40
CA LEU A 170 -6.91 -3.87 -0.72
C LEU A 170 -7.65 -2.54 -0.71
N ALA A 171 -6.90 -1.44 -0.56
CA ALA A 171 -7.44 -0.09 -0.47
C ALA A 171 -7.39 0.67 -1.81
N GLY A 172 -6.44 0.31 -2.68
CA GLY A 172 -6.25 0.95 -3.98
C GLY A 172 -4.94 0.52 -4.64
N VAL A 173 -4.57 1.22 -5.70
CA VAL A 173 -3.33 0.96 -6.46
C VAL A 173 -2.56 2.24 -6.69
N LEU A 174 -1.27 2.21 -6.42
CA LEU A 174 -0.31 3.23 -6.86
C LEU A 174 0.25 2.81 -8.22
N ASP A 175 0.06 3.65 -9.24
CA ASP A 175 0.56 3.41 -10.59
C ASP A 175 1.59 4.49 -10.98
N VAL A 176 2.67 4.06 -11.61
CA VAL A 176 3.63 4.94 -12.27
C VAL A 176 3.64 4.59 -13.75
N SER A 177 3.24 5.55 -14.57
CA SER A 177 3.10 5.38 -16.01
C SER A 177 4.03 6.31 -16.76
N SER A 178 4.73 5.77 -17.76
CA SER A 178 5.61 6.51 -18.65
C SER A 178 5.10 6.50 -20.09
N CYS A 179 5.30 7.62 -20.78
CA CYS A 179 5.02 7.77 -22.21
C CYS A 179 6.28 7.80 -23.09
N ARG A 180 7.47 7.53 -22.51
CA ARG A 180 8.75 7.66 -23.22
C ARG A 180 9.21 6.35 -23.86
N ALA A 181 9.71 6.44 -25.08
CA ALA A 181 10.13 5.30 -25.89
C ALA A 181 11.58 4.85 -25.64
N ASP A 182 12.41 5.65 -24.97
CA ASP A 182 13.85 5.44 -24.73
C ASP A 182 14.15 4.83 -23.34
N ARG A 183 13.16 4.18 -22.73
CA ARG A 183 13.28 3.58 -21.40
C ARG A 183 14.17 2.34 -21.37
N THR A 184 15.03 2.25 -20.37
CA THR A 184 15.88 1.08 -20.09
C THR A 184 15.28 0.18 -19.01
N ASP A 185 15.67 -1.10 -18.99
CA ASP A 185 15.25 -2.05 -17.95
C ASP A 185 15.68 -1.60 -16.55
N ALA A 186 16.89 -1.05 -16.43
CA ALA A 186 17.40 -0.50 -15.16
C ALA A 186 16.49 0.62 -14.62
N PHE A 187 16.01 1.50 -15.50
CA PHE A 187 15.07 2.55 -15.10
C PHE A 187 13.72 1.98 -14.66
N SER A 188 13.22 0.94 -15.34
CA SER A 188 12.00 0.23 -14.95
C SER A 188 12.12 -0.41 -13.56
N SER A 189 13.26 -1.05 -13.24
CA SER A 189 13.51 -1.61 -11.92
C SER A 189 13.58 -0.55 -10.82
N LEU A 190 14.16 0.62 -11.12
CA LEU A 190 14.19 1.76 -10.18
C LEU A 190 12.79 2.33 -9.91
N ILE A 191 11.95 2.44 -10.94
CA ILE A 191 10.55 2.84 -10.77
C ILE A 191 9.82 1.82 -9.87
N ALA A 192 9.97 0.52 -10.13
CA ALA A 192 9.33 -0.52 -9.33
C ALA A 192 9.76 -0.48 -7.86
N LEU A 193 11.05 -0.26 -7.59
CA LEU A 193 11.54 -0.09 -6.23
C LEU A 193 10.94 1.16 -5.56
N ALA A 194 10.96 2.30 -6.26
CA ALA A 194 10.45 3.56 -5.74
C ALA A 194 8.93 3.52 -5.48
N ALA A 195 8.16 2.94 -6.39
CA ALA A 195 6.72 2.73 -6.23
C ALA A 195 6.41 1.78 -5.07
N GLY A 196 7.19 0.70 -4.92
CA GLY A 196 7.07 -0.23 -3.80
C GLY A 196 7.32 0.43 -2.45
N GLU A 197 8.34 1.28 -2.35
CA GLU A 197 8.65 2.03 -1.13
C GLU A 197 7.60 3.11 -0.84
N ALA A 198 7.12 3.81 -1.87
CA ALA A 198 6.03 4.77 -1.74
C ALA A 198 4.75 4.09 -1.22
N ALA A 199 4.35 2.95 -1.78
CA ALA A 199 3.19 2.20 -1.31
C ALA A 199 3.30 1.83 0.17
N LYS A 200 4.44 1.26 0.61
CA LYS A 200 4.68 0.96 2.04
C LYS A 200 4.56 2.21 2.92
N ARG A 201 5.05 3.35 2.45
CA ARG A 201 4.95 4.63 3.18
C ARG A 201 3.49 5.08 3.31
N ILE A 202 2.68 4.89 2.27
CA ILE A 202 1.24 5.18 2.28
C ILE A 202 0.54 4.27 3.30
N GLU A 203 0.77 2.95 3.23
CA GLU A 203 0.19 1.98 4.18
C GLU A 203 0.56 2.33 5.62
N ALA A 204 1.81 2.71 5.86
CA ALA A 204 2.29 3.09 7.18
C ALA A 204 1.64 4.39 7.69
N ASP A 205 1.34 5.36 6.83
CA ASP A 205 0.64 6.59 7.23
C ASP A 205 -0.84 6.32 7.47
N LEU A 206 -1.48 5.53 6.60
CA LEU A 206 -2.86 5.08 6.75
C LEU A 206 -3.07 4.31 8.06
N PHE A 207 -2.16 3.39 8.38
CA PHE A 207 -2.16 2.64 9.64
C PHE A 207 -2.03 3.54 10.87
N ARG A 208 -1.10 4.51 10.84
CA ARG A 208 -0.92 5.48 11.95
C ARG A 208 -2.15 6.34 12.17
N ARG A 209 -2.86 6.73 11.10
CA ARG A 209 -4.11 7.50 11.19
C ARG A 209 -5.23 6.68 11.80
N ALA A 210 -5.38 5.42 11.38
CA ALA A 210 -6.39 4.51 11.92
C ALA A 210 -6.17 4.25 13.43
N PHE A 211 -4.92 4.19 13.87
CA PHE A 211 -4.54 3.92 15.26
C PHE A 211 -3.84 5.12 15.92
N ALA A 212 -4.38 6.33 15.75
CA ALA A 212 -3.75 7.58 16.22
C ALA A 212 -3.49 7.64 17.74
N HIS A 213 -4.24 6.87 18.53
CA HIS A 213 -4.09 6.79 19.99
C HIS A 213 -3.23 5.62 20.46
N ALA A 214 -2.81 4.74 19.56
CA ALA A 214 -2.02 3.57 19.88
C ALA A 214 -0.52 3.84 19.73
N ARG A 215 0.28 3.10 20.48
CA ARG A 215 1.72 3.03 20.27
C ARG A 215 2.00 2.15 19.05
N ILE A 216 2.68 2.70 18.06
CA ILE A 216 3.03 1.95 16.84
C ILE A 216 4.42 1.34 17.02
N VAL A 217 4.50 0.02 16.87
CA VAL A 217 5.73 -0.76 17.02
C VAL A 217 6.08 -1.44 15.70
N LEU A 218 7.37 -1.40 15.34
CA LEU A 218 7.89 -2.12 14.19
C LEU A 218 8.08 -3.60 14.55
N THR A 219 7.55 -4.50 13.75
CA THR A 219 7.86 -5.93 13.86
C THR A 219 9.15 -6.21 13.09
N PRO A 220 10.04 -7.07 13.64
CA PRO A 220 11.22 -7.49 12.90
C PRO A 220 10.80 -8.15 11.58
N ALA A 221 11.60 -7.92 10.55
CA ALA A 221 11.47 -8.62 9.28
C ALA A 221 11.89 -10.08 9.45
N SER A 222 11.01 -11.02 9.12
CA SER A 222 11.39 -12.43 8.97
C SER A 222 11.96 -12.65 7.56
N ASP A 223 13.12 -13.30 7.44
CA ASP A 223 13.76 -13.80 6.21
C ASP A 223 13.35 -13.10 4.90
N GLY A 224 13.88 -11.89 4.67
CA GLY A 224 13.71 -11.16 3.40
C GLY A 224 12.38 -10.41 3.21
N GLN A 225 11.47 -10.40 4.18
CA GLN A 225 10.26 -9.59 4.15
C GLN A 225 10.49 -8.17 4.71
N CYS A 226 9.61 -7.22 4.38
CA CYS A 226 9.66 -5.88 4.99
C CYS A 226 9.11 -5.90 6.41
N SER A 227 9.71 -5.12 7.31
CA SER A 227 9.20 -4.88 8.66
C SER A 227 7.74 -4.42 8.61
N GLY A 228 6.89 -5.05 9.41
CA GLY A 228 5.51 -4.64 9.57
C GLY A 228 5.34 -3.64 10.71
N LEU A 229 4.15 -3.06 10.80
CA LEU A 229 3.71 -2.25 11.94
C LEU A 229 2.59 -2.96 12.68
N VAL A 230 2.65 -2.90 14.01
CA VAL A 230 1.57 -3.26 14.92
C VAL A 230 1.18 -2.05 15.78
N ALA A 231 -0.10 -1.95 16.11
CA ALA A 231 -0.65 -0.94 17.00
C ALA A 231 -0.92 -1.56 18.35
N VAL A 232 -0.37 -0.96 19.41
CA VAL A 232 -0.49 -1.41 20.80
C VAL A 232 -1.23 -0.37 21.61
N ASP A 233 -2.29 -0.77 22.31
CA ASP A 233 -3.12 0.13 23.12
C ASP A 233 -2.48 0.45 24.49
N ALA A 234 -3.25 1.10 25.36
CA ALA A 234 -2.79 1.51 26.69
C ALA A 234 -2.63 0.32 27.67
N ASP A 235 -3.29 -0.80 27.40
CA ASP A 235 -3.25 -2.03 28.20
C ASP A 235 -2.19 -3.02 27.68
N ASP A 236 -1.32 -2.55 26.78
CA ASP A 236 -0.25 -3.31 26.13
C ASP A 236 -0.77 -4.46 25.25
N LEU A 237 -2.00 -4.32 24.74
CA LEU A 237 -2.59 -5.26 23.79
C LEU A 237 -2.36 -4.80 22.36
N VAL A 238 -1.96 -5.73 21.49
CA VAL A 238 -1.92 -5.52 20.04
C VAL A 238 -3.35 -5.47 19.54
N ILE A 239 -3.75 -4.34 18.96
CA ILE A 239 -5.10 -4.08 18.46
C ILE A 239 -5.15 -3.90 16.94
N GLY A 240 -4.00 -3.87 16.28
CA GLY A 240 -3.91 -3.70 14.83
C GLY A 240 -2.58 -4.17 14.28
N ALA A 241 -2.59 -4.59 13.01
CA ALA A 241 -1.40 -5.00 12.28
C ALA A 241 -1.55 -4.68 10.79
N THR A 242 -0.54 -4.04 10.21
CA THR A 242 -0.40 -3.90 8.74
C THR A 242 -0.37 -5.26 8.04
N ARG A 243 -0.65 -5.30 6.73
CA ARG A 243 -0.65 -6.56 5.97
C ARG A 243 0.67 -7.33 6.09
N SER A 244 1.81 -6.67 5.99
CA SER A 244 3.13 -7.31 6.14
C SER A 244 3.31 -7.93 7.53
N ALA A 245 2.90 -7.23 8.60
CA ALA A 245 2.88 -7.78 9.95
C ALA A 245 1.95 -9.00 10.04
N ARG A 246 0.72 -8.91 9.50
CA ARG A 246 -0.24 -10.02 9.49
C ARG A 246 0.32 -11.26 8.81
N VAL A 247 0.99 -11.12 7.66
CA VAL A 247 1.65 -12.23 6.96
C VAL A 247 2.74 -12.87 7.83
N GLY A 248 3.64 -12.05 8.41
CA GLY A 248 4.71 -12.55 9.29
C GLY A 248 4.19 -13.24 10.56
N LEU A 249 2.97 -12.90 11.00
CA LEU A 249 2.31 -13.43 12.19
C LEU A 249 1.30 -14.56 11.88
N GLY A 250 1.11 -14.93 10.61
CA GLY A 250 0.13 -15.94 10.22
C GLY A 250 -1.34 -15.52 10.41
N ILE A 251 -1.63 -14.21 10.43
CA ILE A 251 -2.97 -13.64 10.59
C ILE A 251 -3.60 -13.43 9.21
N ALA A 252 -4.79 -13.98 8.99
CA ALA A 252 -5.52 -13.79 7.72
C ALA A 252 -5.94 -12.30 7.52
N PRO A 253 -5.88 -11.78 6.28
CA PRO A 253 -6.39 -10.44 5.94
C PRO A 253 -7.89 -10.28 6.25
N GLY A 254 -8.34 -9.07 6.62
CA GLY A 254 -9.75 -8.76 6.88
C GLY A 254 -10.33 -9.39 8.14
N ARG A 255 -9.62 -10.32 8.79
CA ARG A 255 -10.02 -10.86 10.09
C ARG A 255 -9.74 -9.81 11.17
N PRO A 256 -10.73 -9.45 12.01
CA PRO A 256 -10.47 -8.62 13.19
C PRO A 256 -9.36 -9.25 14.02
N LEU A 257 -8.37 -8.44 14.38
CA LEU A 257 -7.28 -8.90 15.22
C LEU A 257 -7.84 -9.09 16.63
N GLN A 258 -7.80 -10.33 17.13
CA GLN A 258 -8.11 -10.60 18.53
C GLN A 258 -7.01 -9.95 19.36
N PRO A 259 -7.34 -9.09 20.35
CA PRO A 259 -6.33 -8.46 21.18
C PRO A 259 -5.42 -9.51 21.83
N VAL A 260 -4.11 -9.39 21.60
CA VAL A 260 -3.11 -10.27 22.19
C VAL A 260 -2.06 -9.43 22.91
N PRO A 261 -1.52 -9.88 24.05
CA PRO A 261 -0.43 -9.19 24.71
C PRO A 261 0.74 -8.92 23.76
N ALA A 262 1.26 -7.69 23.79
CA ALA A 262 2.37 -7.31 22.93
C ALA A 262 3.64 -8.13 23.20
N ALA A 263 3.85 -8.56 24.45
CA ALA A 263 4.96 -9.42 24.84
C ALA A 263 4.91 -10.79 24.13
N ASP A 264 3.74 -11.43 24.08
CA ASP A 264 3.54 -12.73 23.43
C ASP A 264 3.85 -12.67 21.92
N LEU A 265 3.50 -11.56 21.29
CA LEU A 265 3.62 -11.37 19.86
C LEU A 265 4.99 -10.88 19.41
N LEU A 266 5.64 -10.03 20.22
CA LEU A 266 6.92 -9.40 19.88
C LEU A 266 8.14 -10.10 20.50
N GLY A 267 7.94 -11.24 21.17
CA GLY A 267 9.01 -11.98 21.84
C GLY A 267 9.55 -11.24 23.07
N GLY A 268 8.69 -10.50 23.76
CA GLY A 268 9.02 -9.80 25.00
C GLY A 268 9.29 -10.77 26.15
N ASP A 269 10.08 -10.34 27.12
CA ASP A 269 10.36 -11.11 28.33
C ASP A 269 9.11 -11.14 29.22
N ALA A 270 8.53 -12.33 29.43
CA ALA A 270 7.35 -12.59 30.26
C ALA A 270 7.52 -12.09 31.72
N ALA A 271 8.74 -11.73 32.13
CA ALA A 271 9.02 -11.05 33.38
C ALA A 271 8.21 -9.76 33.60
N HIS A 272 7.78 -9.07 32.53
CA HIS A 272 6.94 -7.86 32.62
C HIS A 272 5.45 -8.17 32.87
N ASP A 273 4.97 -9.35 32.50
CA ASP A 273 3.57 -9.77 32.68
C ASP A 273 3.25 -10.22 34.11
N HIS A 274 4.29 -10.40 34.94
CA HIS A 274 4.09 -10.60 36.37
C HIS A 274 3.68 -9.27 37.02
N LEU A 275 2.65 -9.30 37.87
CA LEU A 275 2.18 -8.12 38.61
C LEU A 275 3.31 -7.37 39.33
N ALA A 276 4.33 -8.09 39.81
CA ALA A 276 5.54 -7.53 40.41
C ALA A 276 6.39 -6.74 39.40
N GLY A 277 6.60 -7.28 38.20
CA GLY A 277 7.32 -6.62 37.10
C GLY A 277 6.59 -5.37 36.61
N GLY A 278 5.29 -5.47 36.35
CA GLY A 278 4.45 -4.32 35.98
C GLY A 278 4.47 -3.20 37.03
N GLN A 279 4.35 -3.54 38.32
CA GLN A 279 4.45 -2.55 39.41
C GLN A 279 5.82 -1.88 39.45
N ARG A 280 6.92 -2.64 39.29
CA ARG A 280 8.27 -2.09 39.24
C ARG A 280 8.43 -1.10 38.08
N ALA A 281 7.95 -1.44 36.88
CA ALA A 281 8.02 -0.59 35.70
C ALA A 281 7.21 0.71 35.86
N VAL A 282 6.03 0.67 36.48
CA VAL A 282 5.23 1.87 36.79
C VAL A 282 5.98 2.79 37.76
N LEU A 283 6.54 2.24 38.83
CA LEU A 283 7.29 3.01 39.83
C LEU A 283 8.54 3.67 39.23
N GLN A 284 9.29 2.94 38.42
CA GLN A 284 10.50 3.43 37.78
C GLN A 284 10.19 4.57 36.79
N ARG A 285 9.14 4.44 35.96
CA ARG A 285 8.68 5.51 35.06
C ARG A 285 8.23 6.75 35.82
N ALA A 286 7.51 6.59 36.93
CA ALA A 286 7.07 7.71 37.77
C ALA A 286 8.25 8.46 38.41
N LEU A 287 9.26 7.74 38.91
CA LEU A 287 10.47 8.35 39.47
C LEU A 287 11.26 9.13 38.41
N LEU A 288 11.45 8.57 37.22
CA LEU A 288 12.16 9.23 36.13
C LEU A 288 11.44 10.52 35.69
N ARG A 289 10.12 10.49 35.54
CA ARG A 289 9.31 11.68 35.22
C ARG A 289 9.37 12.76 36.30
N ALA A 290 9.55 12.36 37.56
CA ALA A 290 9.69 13.26 38.69
C ALA A 290 11.13 13.71 38.96
N GLY A 291 12.10 13.32 38.11
CA GLY A 291 13.52 13.62 38.33
C GLY A 291 14.05 13.07 39.66
N GLY A 292 13.59 11.89 40.08
CA GLY A 292 13.95 11.29 41.38
C GLY A 292 13.14 11.82 42.58
N ASN A 293 12.31 12.84 42.41
CA ASN A 293 11.50 13.37 43.52
C ASN A 293 10.36 12.40 43.90
N VAL A 294 10.57 11.66 44.99
CA VAL A 294 9.63 10.66 45.51
C VAL A 294 8.26 11.26 45.86
N SER A 295 8.21 12.50 46.38
CA SER A 295 6.92 13.12 46.75
C SER A 295 6.11 13.50 45.50
N ALA A 296 6.78 14.01 44.47
CA ALA A 296 6.14 14.32 43.18
C ALA A 296 5.69 13.03 42.46
N ALA A 297 6.51 11.97 42.48
CA ALA A 297 6.14 10.67 41.93
C ALA A 297 4.92 10.05 42.64
N ALA A 298 4.85 10.14 43.98
CA ALA A 298 3.74 9.61 44.76
C ALA A 298 2.43 10.33 44.44
N LYS A 299 2.49 11.67 44.32
CA LYS A 299 1.35 12.50 43.90
C LYS A 299 0.87 12.12 42.50
N ALA A 300 1.78 11.94 41.55
CA ALA A 300 1.45 11.56 40.18
C ALA A 300 0.80 10.17 40.07
N LEU A 301 1.17 9.24 40.96
CA LEU A 301 0.60 7.89 41.03
C LEU A 301 -0.68 7.80 41.89
N GLY A 302 -1.11 8.89 42.53
CA GLY A 302 -2.29 8.88 43.41
C GLY A 302 -2.12 8.05 44.69
N VAL A 303 -0.88 7.83 45.16
CA VAL A 303 -0.58 7.05 46.37
C VAL A 303 0.10 7.89 47.44
N SER A 304 0.03 7.47 48.71
CA SER A 304 0.75 8.17 49.77
C SER A 304 2.27 8.00 49.62
N ARG A 305 3.03 9.02 50.05
CA ARG A 305 4.51 8.97 50.07
C ARG A 305 5.05 7.74 50.80
N ALA A 306 4.45 7.38 51.94
CA ALA A 306 4.81 6.19 52.70
C ALA A 306 4.59 4.89 51.90
N THR A 307 3.49 4.81 51.15
CA THR A 307 3.20 3.67 50.27
C THR A 307 4.23 3.55 49.15
N LEU A 308 4.64 4.69 48.57
CA LEU A 308 5.65 4.72 47.53
C LEU A 308 7.02 4.24 48.06
N HIS A 309 7.51 4.77 49.17
CA HIS A 309 8.77 4.32 49.77
C HIS A 309 8.77 2.81 50.08
N ARG A 310 7.67 2.27 50.61
CA ARG A 310 7.54 0.82 50.88
C ARG A 310 7.66 0.01 49.60
N LYS A 311 7.04 0.45 48.50
CA LYS A 311 7.12 -0.22 47.21
C LYS A 311 8.51 -0.09 46.58
N LEU A 312 9.15 1.08 46.65
CA LEU A 312 10.52 1.28 46.14
C LEU A 312 11.53 0.37 46.84
N LYS A 313 11.43 0.23 48.17
CA LYS A 313 12.26 -0.71 48.95
C LYS A 313 12.00 -2.16 48.56
N ARG A 314 10.74 -2.55 48.38
CA ARG A 314 10.34 -3.91 47.97
C ARG A 314 10.89 -4.31 46.60
N PHE A 315 11.00 -3.36 45.68
CA PHE A 315 11.49 -3.59 44.32
C PHE A 315 12.93 -3.11 44.09
N GLU A 316 13.69 -2.78 45.14
CA GLU A 316 15.11 -2.38 45.06
C GLU A 316 15.40 -1.23 44.07
N LEU A 317 14.46 -0.30 43.90
CA LEU A 317 14.61 0.85 43.01
C LEU A 317 15.29 2.00 43.74
N LYS A 318 16.48 2.42 43.26
CA LYS A 318 17.20 3.60 43.76
C LYS A 318 16.50 4.88 43.31
N HIS A 319 16.47 5.88 44.19
CA HIS A 319 15.83 7.18 44.02
C HIS A 319 16.77 8.27 44.53
#